data_AF-A0A254NP17-F1
#
_entry.id   AF-A0A254NP17-F1
#
_cell.length_a   1.000
_cell.length_b   1.000
_cell.length_c   1.000
_cell.angle_alpha   90.00
_cell.angle_beta   90.00
_cell.angle_gamma   90.00
#
_symmetry.space_group_name_H-M   'P 1'
#
loop_
_entity.id
_entity.type
_entity.pdbx_description
1 polymer ?
#
loop_
_entity_poly.entity_id
_entity_poly.type
_entity_poly.pdbx_seq_one_letter_code
_entity_poly.pdbx_strand_id
1 'polypeptide(L)' 'MSASRKNVPQDYVIEQVVKNFECRTLWSEGRPCLEYTGEEQLREIEEYVRREFDWDLYDVFFTAVESLPVE' A
#
# COMPACT_ATOMS: atom_id res chain seq x y z
N MET A 1 -6.43 -20.37 -11.76
CA MET A 1 -5.87 -21.11 -10.61
C MET A 1 -5.89 -20.14 -9.44
N SER A 2 -6.66 -20.40 -8.40
CA SER A 2 -6.90 -19.42 -7.34
C SER A 2 -6.87 -20.11 -5.99
N ALA A 3 -5.68 -20.21 -5.42
CA ALA A 3 -5.41 -20.72 -4.08
C ALA A 3 -4.00 -20.21 -3.75
N SER A 4 -3.75 -19.34 -2.77
CA SER A 4 -4.52 -18.96 -1.60
C SER A 4 -4.05 -17.54 -1.24
N ARG A 5 -4.85 -16.49 -1.51
CA ARG A 5 -4.60 -15.21 -0.85
C ARG A 5 -4.65 -15.52 0.64
N LYS A 6 -3.52 -15.39 1.35
CA LYS A 6 -3.51 -15.51 2.81
C LYS A 6 -4.71 -14.70 3.29
N ASN A 7 -5.54 -15.26 4.18
CA ASN A 7 -6.79 -14.65 4.69
C ASN A 7 -6.47 -13.45 5.59
N VAL A 8 -5.65 -12.55 5.08
CA VAL A 8 -5.10 -11.37 5.72
C VAL A 8 -6.03 -10.25 5.30
N PRO A 9 -6.65 -9.56 6.26
CA PRO A 9 -7.53 -8.45 5.94
C PRO A 9 -6.72 -7.32 5.33
N GLN A 10 -7.34 -6.59 4.39
CA GLN A 10 -6.73 -5.44 3.72
C GLN A 10 -6.20 -4.40 4.71
N ASP A 11 -6.96 -4.10 5.77
CA ASP A 11 -6.54 -3.23 6.87
C ASP A 11 -5.19 -3.66 7.49
N TYR A 12 -4.96 -4.96 7.67
CA TYR A 12 -3.70 -5.44 8.23
C TYR A 12 -2.52 -5.17 7.28
N VAL A 13 -2.71 -5.34 5.97
CA VAL A 13 -1.67 -5.02 4.98
C VAL A 13 -1.37 -3.53 4.99
N ILE A 14 -2.40 -2.69 5.05
CA ILE A 14 -2.26 -1.23 5.16
C ILE A 14 -1.47 -0.85 6.41
N GLU A 15 -1.83 -1.43 7.57
CA GLU A 15 -1.10 -1.20 8.82
C GLU A 15 0.36 -1.62 8.73
N GLN A 16 0.67 -2.75 8.07
CA GLN A 16 2.06 -3.17 7.88
C GLN A 16 2.83 -2.23 6.96
N VAL A 17 2.22 -1.76 5.86
CA VAL A 17 2.86 -0.81 4.94
C VAL A 17 3.17 0.50 5.67
N VAL A 18 2.20 1.12 6.33
CA VAL A 18 2.40 2.39 7.06
C VAL A 18 3.38 2.26 8.24
N LYS A 19 3.53 1.05 8.80
CA LYS A 19 4.49 0.79 9.87
C LYS A 19 5.93 0.61 9.37
N ASN A 20 6.12 0.03 8.18
CA ASN A 20 7.45 -0.27 7.64
C ASN A 20 7.99 0.86 6.75
N PHE A 21 7.13 1.70 6.20
CA PHE A 21 7.50 2.77 5.28
C PHE A 21 7.06 4.13 5.83
N GLU A 22 7.84 5.18 5.55
CA GLU A 22 7.45 6.57 5.81
C GLU A 22 6.40 7.06 4.79
N CYS A 23 5.27 6.38 4.74
CA CYS A 23 4.12 6.65 3.89
C CYS A 23 2.87 6.88 4.74
N ARG A 24 1.80 7.40 4.15
CA ARG A 24 0.51 7.58 4.83
C ARG A 24 -0.61 6.94 4.04
N THR A 25 -1.68 6.55 4.74
CA THR A 25 -2.92 6.12 4.07
C THR A 25 -3.93 7.24 4.12
N LEU A 26 -4.28 7.75 2.94
CA LEU A 26 -5.40 8.66 2.75
C LEU A 26 -6.67 7.85 2.52
N TRP A 27 -7.82 8.45 2.79
CA TRP A 27 -9.11 7.82 2.54
C TRP A 27 -9.91 8.69 1.59
N SER A 28 -10.27 8.14 0.43
CA SER A 28 -11.09 8.81 -0.58
C SER A 28 -12.30 7.94 -0.91
N GLU A 29 -13.51 8.46 -0.67
CA GLU A 29 -14.77 7.73 -0.88
C GLU A 29 -14.84 6.37 -0.16
N GLY A 30 -14.23 6.26 1.03
CA GLY A 30 -14.17 5.01 1.78
C GLY A 30 -13.17 3.99 1.23
N ARG A 31 -12.31 4.38 0.29
CA ARG A 31 -11.23 3.57 -0.26
C ARG A 31 -9.87 4.08 0.23
N PRO A 32 -8.95 3.18 0.61
CA PRO A 32 -7.61 3.57 1.04
C PRO A 32 -6.75 3.97 -0.16
N CYS A 33 -6.05 5.08 -0.07
CA CYS A 33 -5.09 5.57 -1.05
C CYS A 33 -3.73 5.67 -0.39
N LEU A 34 -2.69 5.15 -1.03
CA LEU A 34 -1.33 5.25 -0.53
C LEU A 34 -0.77 6.63 -0.86
N GLU A 35 -0.26 7.35 0.14
CA GLU A 35 0.54 8.56 -0.04
C GLU A 35 2.01 8.20 0.17
N TYR A 36 2.81 8.29 -0.89
CA TYR A 36 4.24 7.97 -0.88
C TYR A 36 5.09 9.22 -1.13
N THR A 37 6.32 9.27 -0.63
CA THR A 37 7.19 10.47 -0.71
C THR A 37 8.15 10.46 -1.90
N GLY A 38 8.32 9.32 -2.58
CA GLY A 38 9.09 9.24 -3.82
C GLY A 38 8.94 7.91 -4.55
N GLU A 39 9.32 7.87 -5.82
CA GLU A 39 9.18 6.68 -6.68
C GLU A 39 9.90 5.43 -6.15
N GLU A 40 11.06 5.61 -5.49
CA GLU A 40 11.80 4.51 -4.89
C GLU A 40 10.98 3.84 -3.78
N GLN A 41 10.40 4.64 -2.88
CA GLN A 41 9.53 4.16 -1.82
C GLN A 41 8.31 3.42 -2.40
N LEU A 42 7.69 3.94 -3.46
CA LEU A 42 6.55 3.27 -4.10
C LEU A 42 6.94 1.86 -4.60
N ARG A 43 8.10 1.72 -5.24
CA ARG A 43 8.60 0.42 -5.71
C ARG A 43 8.89 -0.53 -4.56
N GLU A 44 9.50 -0.03 -3.49
CA GLU A 44 9.78 -0.85 -2.30
C GLU A 44 8.48 -1.35 -1.64
N ILE A 45 7.46 -0.50 -1.54
CA ILE A 45 6.14 -0.88 -1.01
C ILE A 45 5.48 -1.92 -1.92
N GLU A 46 5.51 -1.73 -3.24
CA GLU A 46 4.95 -2.69 -4.19
C GLU A 46 5.62 -4.07 -4.07
N GLU A 47 6.95 -4.11 -4.02
CA GLU A 47 7.70 -5.35 -3.82
C GLU A 47 7.42 -5.99 -2.46
N TYR A 48 7.32 -5.18 -1.40
CA TYR A 48 7.00 -5.66 -0.06
C TYR A 48 5.63 -6.32 0.00
N VAL A 49 4.60 -5.65 -0.51
CA VAL A 49 3.22 -6.16 -0.51
C VAL A 49 3.13 -7.48 -1.28
N ARG A 50 3.79 -7.53 -2.44
CA ARG A 50 3.84 -8.73 -3.27
C ARG A 50 4.61 -9.87 -2.61
N ARG A 51 5.77 -9.60 -2.00
CA ARG A 51 6.61 -10.65 -1.39
C ARG A 51 6.03 -11.19 -0.09
N GLU A 52 5.49 -10.33 0.77
CA GLU A 52 5.02 -10.74 2.10
C GLU A 52 3.59 -11.30 2.06
N PHE A 53 2.71 -10.69 1.25
CA PHE A 53 1.29 -11.00 1.25
C PHE A 53 0.82 -11.73 -0.02
N ASP A 54 1.62 -11.75 -1.10
CA ASP A 54 1.21 -12.23 -2.43
C ASP A 54 0.04 -11.40 -3.00
N TRP A 55 0.03 -10.09 -2.69
CA TRP A 55 -0.97 -9.13 -3.15
C TRP A 55 -0.32 -8.09 -4.06
N ASP A 56 -1.10 -7.54 -4.98
CA ASP A 56 -0.67 -6.34 -5.70
C ASP A 56 -0.98 -5.09 -4.89
N LEU A 57 -0.19 -4.03 -5.08
CA LEU A 57 -0.41 -2.76 -4.41
C LEU A 57 -1.85 -2.26 -4.61
N TYR A 58 -2.38 -2.40 -5.81
CA TYR A 58 -3.72 -1.96 -6.17
C TYR A 58 -4.86 -2.90 -5.75
N ASP A 59 -4.54 -4.12 -5.27
CA ASP A 59 -5.52 -4.93 -4.51
C ASP A 59 -5.69 -4.37 -3.08
N VAL A 60 -4.68 -3.67 -2.55
CA VAL A 60 -4.69 -3.10 -1.19
C VAL A 60 -5.11 -1.64 -1.17
N PHE A 61 -4.63 -0.83 -2.12
CA PHE A 61 -4.90 0.60 -2.21
C PHE A 61 -5.62 0.90 -3.52
N PHE A 62 -6.63 1.76 -3.48
CA PHE A 62 -7.33 2.18 -4.69
C PHE A 62 -6.43 2.97 -5.64
N THR A 63 -5.55 3.80 -5.10
CA THR A 63 -4.54 4.53 -5.87
C THR A 63 -3.33 4.86 -4.99
N ALA A 64 -2.21 5.19 -5.64
CA ALA A 64 -1.02 5.73 -5.01
C ALA A 64 -0.83 7.18 -5.47
N VAL A 65 -0.53 8.07 -4.53
CA VAL A 65 -0.39 9.51 -4.76
C VAL A 65 0.94 9.96 -4.17
N GLU A 66 1.71 10.72 -4.93
CA GLU A 66 2.94 11.32 -4.43
C GLU A 66 2.61 12.45 -3.45
N SER A 67 3.27 12.45 -2.29
CA SER A 67 3.17 13.48 -1.27
C SER A 67 3.78 14.77 -1.81
N LEU A 68 2.99 15.84 -1.80
CA LEU A 68 3.47 17.14 -2.25
C LEU A 68 4.42 17.72 -1.18
N PRO A 69 5.59 18.27 -1.57
CA PRO A 69 6.41 19.02 -0.64
C PRO A 69 5.61 20.22 -0.12
N VAL A 70 5.65 20.46 1.20
CA VAL A 70 5.04 21.65 1.79
C VAL A 70 5.84 22.87 1.32
N GLU A 71 5.18 23.82 0.66
CA GLU A 71 5.78 25.10 0.23
C GLU A 71 6.20 25.98 1.41
#